data_AF-W4UMB9-F1
#
_entry.id   AF-W4UMB9-F1
#
_cell.length_a   1.000
_cell.length_b   1.000
_cell.length_c   1.000
_cell.angle_alpha   90.00
_cell.angle_beta   90.00
_cell.angle_gamma   90.00
#
_symmetry.space_group_name_H-M   'P 1'
#
loop_
_entity.id
_entity.type
_entity.pdbx_description
1 polymer ?
#
loop_
_entity_poly.entity_id
_entity_poly.type
_entity_poly.pdbx_seq_one_letter_code
_entity_poly.pdbx_strand_id
1 'polypeptide(L)'
;MYNCVLVSFQDTWWCRHSSGSENLAYIFDSQIEGRTDYIWGSGNIFVENSKFLNTGDGAYITASGETGTWGYVMKNCTVDGVSGITPFSFGRPYKQGTKTVWIDTQLKMDIIPAHWSSWSSLPALYGEYNTIDKNGQVISTEGKVVGSGNSAFTSSVLTSEEAAKYTYDKIVKASGWNPQEYIETPLATPTNVKLTDYVLTWDAVPNAAGYLIFMNGNYAGQTTDTTVTLNNVGSDNVYTVRTVSQNGTVSE
;
A
#
# COMPACT_ATOMS: atom_id res chain seq x y z
N MET A 1 0.94 -7.45 -1.77
CA MET A 1 1.37 -6.49 -2.80
C MET A 1 2.71 -5.92 -2.37
N TYR A 2 3.67 -5.87 -3.28
CA TYR A 2 5.02 -5.35 -3.01
C TYR A 2 5.46 -4.51 -4.19
N ASN A 3 6.06 -3.33 -3.93
CA ASN A 3 6.54 -2.41 -4.97
C ASN A 3 5.49 -2.13 -6.05
N CYS A 4 4.25 -1.86 -5.61
CA CYS A 4 3.11 -1.60 -6.48
C CYS A 4 2.65 -0.14 -6.34
N VAL A 5 2.05 0.42 -7.39
CA VAL A 5 1.31 1.69 -7.33
C VAL A 5 -0.15 1.43 -7.68
N LEU A 6 -1.05 1.70 -6.73
CA LEU A 6 -2.50 1.57 -6.92
C LEU A 6 -3.08 2.97 -7.11
N VAL A 7 -3.68 3.24 -8.27
CA VAL A 7 -4.15 4.57 -8.65
C VAL A 7 -5.64 4.55 -8.99
N SER A 8 -6.41 5.35 -8.28
CA SER A 8 -7.79 5.72 -8.62
C SER A 8 -8.16 7.01 -7.89
N PHE A 9 -9.45 7.31 -7.75
CA PHE A 9 -9.96 8.45 -7.00
C PHE A 9 -10.82 8.01 -5.82
N GLN A 10 -11.97 7.40 -6.10
CA GLN A 10 -12.82 6.81 -5.06
C GLN A 10 -12.67 5.31 -5.10
N ASP A 11 -12.69 4.68 -3.92
CA ASP A 11 -12.75 3.23 -3.78
C ASP A 11 -11.56 2.50 -4.47
N THR A 12 -10.35 3.11 -4.45
CA THR A 12 -9.14 2.59 -5.13
C THR A 12 -8.91 1.12 -4.86
N TRP A 13 -9.07 0.69 -3.60
CA TRP A 13 -8.97 -0.70 -3.25
C TRP A 13 -10.13 -1.14 -2.35
N TRP A 14 -10.87 -2.11 -2.87
CA TRP A 14 -11.91 -2.81 -2.13
C TRP A 14 -11.36 -4.07 -1.45
N CYS A 15 -11.39 -4.04 -0.12
CA CYS A 15 -10.99 -5.15 0.72
C CYS A 15 -12.23 -5.98 1.02
N ARG A 16 -12.28 -7.16 0.40
CA ARG A 16 -13.45 -8.03 0.45
C ARG A 16 -13.34 -8.99 1.62
N HIS A 17 -14.42 -9.10 2.38
CA HIS A 17 -14.59 -10.17 3.36
C HIS A 17 -15.43 -11.31 2.75
N SER A 18 -14.89 -12.52 2.82
CA SER A 18 -15.62 -13.76 2.52
C SER A 18 -15.71 -14.60 3.78
N SER A 19 -16.90 -15.15 4.05
CA SER A 19 -17.16 -16.06 5.18
C SER A 19 -16.16 -17.22 5.19
N GLY A 20 -15.52 -17.46 6.33
CA GLY A 20 -14.57 -18.58 6.52
C GLY A 20 -13.10 -18.27 6.18
N SER A 21 -12.75 -17.03 5.88
CA SER A 21 -11.37 -16.57 5.68
C SER A 21 -11.04 -15.42 6.64
N GLU A 22 -9.81 -15.37 7.15
CA GLU A 22 -9.32 -14.18 7.87
C GLU A 22 -9.26 -12.94 6.96
N ASN A 23 -9.29 -13.15 5.63
CA ASN A 23 -9.21 -12.12 4.60
C ASN A 23 -8.07 -11.13 4.89
N LEU A 24 -6.88 -11.68 5.18
CA LEU A 24 -5.68 -10.92 5.45
C LEU A 24 -5.00 -10.54 4.13
N ALA A 25 -4.79 -9.24 3.93
CA ALA A 25 -3.96 -8.71 2.87
C ALA A 25 -2.71 -8.05 3.46
N TYR A 26 -1.55 -8.30 2.85
CA TYR A 26 -0.28 -7.65 3.20
C TYR A 26 0.21 -6.78 2.04
N ILE A 27 0.57 -5.54 2.36
CA ILE A 27 1.02 -4.51 1.43
C ILE A 27 2.30 -3.96 2.03
N PHE A 28 3.36 -4.01 1.24
CA PHE A 28 4.68 -3.60 1.68
C PHE A 28 5.34 -2.76 0.61
N ASP A 29 6.01 -1.69 1.01
CA ASP A 29 6.83 -0.88 0.11
C ASP A 29 6.09 -0.49 -1.18
N SER A 30 4.87 0.02 -1.02
CA SER A 30 3.96 0.31 -2.13
C SER A 30 3.34 1.71 -1.98
N GLN A 31 2.72 2.20 -3.05
CA GLN A 31 1.98 3.45 -3.05
C GLN A 31 0.49 3.22 -3.35
N ILE A 32 -0.38 3.87 -2.58
CA ILE A 32 -1.83 3.82 -2.77
C ILE A 32 -2.34 5.25 -2.89
N GLU A 33 -3.00 5.55 -4.00
CA GLU A 33 -3.49 6.89 -4.32
C GLU A 33 -5.01 6.93 -4.33
N GLY A 34 -5.57 8.03 -3.84
CA GLY A 34 -7.00 8.26 -3.92
C GLY A 34 -7.45 9.50 -3.18
N ARG A 35 -8.77 9.70 -3.16
CA ARG A 35 -9.46 10.80 -2.52
C ARG A 35 -10.47 10.30 -1.50
N THR A 36 -11.44 9.49 -1.93
CA THR A 36 -12.57 9.12 -1.06
C THR A 36 -12.56 7.63 -0.80
N ASP A 37 -12.49 7.26 0.48
CA ASP A 37 -12.62 5.88 0.97
C ASP A 37 -11.71 4.91 0.20
N TYR A 38 -10.51 5.36 -0.15
CA TYR A 38 -9.73 4.68 -1.18
C TYR A 38 -9.11 3.36 -0.71
N ILE A 39 -9.18 3.06 0.59
CA ILE A 39 -9.14 1.68 1.12
C ILE A 39 -10.43 1.42 1.90
N TRP A 40 -11.28 0.53 1.42
CA TRP A 40 -12.60 0.32 2.03
C TRP A 40 -13.04 -1.14 2.04
N GLY A 41 -14.07 -1.43 2.83
CA GLY A 41 -14.70 -2.75 2.90
C GLY A 41 -14.47 -3.44 4.24
N SER A 42 -14.16 -4.73 4.23
CA SER A 42 -14.10 -5.58 5.43
C SER A 42 -12.91 -6.55 5.35
N GLY A 43 -12.47 -7.07 6.51
CA GLY A 43 -11.33 -7.99 6.60
C GLY A 43 -10.14 -7.42 7.39
N ASN A 44 -8.97 -8.03 7.21
CA ASN A 44 -7.73 -7.59 7.84
C ASN A 44 -6.75 -7.10 6.78
N ILE A 45 -6.13 -5.95 7.02
CA ILE A 45 -5.11 -5.40 6.12
C ILE A 45 -3.93 -4.98 6.97
N PHE A 46 -2.75 -5.39 6.56
CA PHE A 46 -1.51 -4.86 7.09
C PHE A 46 -0.74 -4.15 5.97
N VAL A 47 -0.71 -2.82 6.04
CA VAL A 47 0.08 -1.96 5.16
C VAL A 47 1.31 -1.50 5.92
N GLU A 48 2.49 -1.81 5.40
CA GLU A 48 3.76 -1.55 6.04
C GLU A 48 4.71 -0.82 5.10
N ASN A 49 5.46 0.16 5.63
CA ASN A 49 6.49 0.89 4.88
C ASN A 49 5.99 1.44 3.53
N SER A 50 4.77 1.98 3.50
CA SER A 50 4.09 2.35 2.25
C SER A 50 3.69 3.82 2.24
N LYS A 51 3.45 4.35 1.04
CA LYS A 51 3.01 5.73 0.81
C LYS A 51 1.53 5.80 0.46
N PHE A 52 0.84 6.75 1.08
CA PHE A 52 -0.53 7.14 0.78
C PHE A 52 -0.49 8.50 0.09
N LEU A 53 -1.06 8.63 -1.11
CA LEU A 53 -1.13 9.90 -1.83
C LEU A 53 -2.58 10.37 -1.97
N ASN A 54 -2.93 11.44 -1.25
CA ASN A 54 -4.24 12.07 -1.36
C ASN A 54 -4.32 12.93 -2.63
N THR A 55 -5.31 12.64 -3.49
CA THR A 55 -5.42 13.25 -4.83
C THR A 55 -6.50 14.33 -4.95
N GLY A 56 -7.16 14.71 -3.85
CA GLY A 56 -8.19 15.74 -3.86
C GLY A 56 -8.60 16.22 -2.47
N ASP A 57 -9.43 17.27 -2.45
CA ASP A 57 -9.90 17.91 -1.23
C ASP A 57 -10.64 16.98 -0.28
N GLY A 58 -10.36 17.15 1.02
CA GLY A 58 -11.05 16.50 2.13
C GLY A 58 -10.96 14.98 2.07
N ALA A 59 -9.80 14.46 1.70
CA ALA A 59 -9.64 13.03 1.45
C ALA A 59 -9.94 12.17 2.70
N TYR A 60 -10.55 11.01 2.48
CA TYR A 60 -10.76 9.97 3.48
C TYR A 60 -9.95 8.75 3.05
N ILE A 61 -8.94 8.38 3.83
CA ILE A 61 -8.08 7.25 3.46
C ILE A 61 -8.82 5.94 3.60
N THR A 62 -9.38 5.69 4.78
CA THR A 62 -10.06 4.43 5.07
C THR A 62 -11.56 4.56 5.29
N ALA A 63 -12.30 3.58 4.78
CA ALA A 63 -13.67 3.28 5.17
C ALA A 63 -13.80 1.79 5.50
N SER A 64 -13.15 1.40 6.61
CA SER A 64 -13.23 0.05 7.16
C SER A 64 -14.64 -0.20 7.71
N GLY A 65 -15.10 -1.44 7.56
CA GLY A 65 -16.37 -1.97 8.03
C GLY A 65 -16.15 -3.10 9.02
N GLU A 66 -16.82 -4.25 8.86
CA GLU A 66 -16.60 -5.41 9.74
C GLU A 66 -15.15 -5.91 9.63
N THR A 67 -14.47 -5.99 10.76
CA THR A 67 -13.07 -6.41 10.83
C THR A 67 -12.91 -7.66 11.71
N GLY A 68 -11.89 -8.45 11.41
CA GLY A 68 -11.51 -9.58 12.25
C GLY A 68 -10.75 -9.14 13.50
N THR A 69 -9.75 -9.92 13.89
CA THR A 69 -8.90 -9.61 15.05
C THR A 69 -8.23 -8.23 14.92
N TRP A 70 -7.68 -7.91 13.74
CA TRP A 70 -6.78 -6.78 13.53
C TRP A 70 -7.42 -5.57 12.86
N GLY A 71 -8.29 -5.79 11.86
CA GLY A 71 -8.80 -4.72 11.02
C GLY A 71 -7.74 -4.12 10.12
N TYR A 72 -7.78 -2.80 9.90
CA TYR A 72 -6.82 -2.12 9.02
C TYR A 72 -5.67 -1.56 9.85
N VAL A 73 -4.46 -1.98 9.53
CA VAL A 73 -3.24 -1.62 10.26
C VAL A 73 -2.28 -0.97 9.28
N MET A 74 -1.99 0.31 9.46
CA MET A 74 -1.00 1.05 8.70
C MET A 74 0.20 1.32 9.62
N LYS A 75 1.37 0.80 9.27
CA LYS A 75 2.58 0.87 10.09
C LYS A 75 3.76 1.42 9.29
N ASN A 76 4.53 2.33 9.87
CA ASN A 76 5.71 2.94 9.25
C ASN A 76 5.37 3.60 7.90
N CYS A 77 4.18 4.18 7.78
CA CYS A 77 3.67 4.69 6.51
C CYS A 77 3.89 6.21 6.40
N THR A 78 3.95 6.70 5.16
CA THR A 78 3.94 8.13 4.86
C THR A 78 2.62 8.53 4.21
N VAL A 79 1.99 9.59 4.69
CA VAL A 79 0.81 10.19 4.05
C VAL A 79 1.19 11.53 3.44
N ASP A 80 0.87 11.69 2.16
CA ASP A 80 1.20 12.86 1.34
C ASP A 80 -0.02 13.27 0.50
N GLY A 81 0.08 14.38 -0.22
CA GLY A 81 -1.01 14.85 -1.08
C GLY A 81 -0.53 15.71 -2.22
N VAL A 82 -1.34 15.79 -3.27
CA VAL A 82 -1.10 16.74 -4.37
C VAL A 82 -1.21 18.18 -3.84
N SER A 83 -0.51 19.11 -4.48
CA SER A 83 -0.43 20.50 -4.01
C SER A 83 -1.80 21.19 -3.97
N GLY A 84 -2.05 21.97 -2.91
CA GLY A 84 -3.20 22.86 -2.81
C GLY A 84 -4.50 22.22 -2.29
N ILE A 85 -4.47 20.95 -1.88
CA ILE A 85 -5.66 20.28 -1.32
C ILE A 85 -5.83 20.57 0.16
N THR A 86 -7.08 20.52 0.60
CA THR A 86 -7.51 20.66 1.99
C THR A 86 -7.10 19.47 2.86
N PRO A 87 -7.05 19.64 4.20
CA PRO A 87 -6.62 18.58 5.11
C PRO A 87 -7.42 17.28 4.99
N PHE A 88 -6.75 16.15 5.12
CA PHE A 88 -7.33 14.81 5.00
C PHE A 88 -7.78 14.24 6.37
N SER A 89 -8.44 13.08 6.33
CA SER A 89 -8.83 12.25 7.48
C SER A 89 -8.29 10.82 7.31
N PHE A 90 -7.74 10.22 8.38
CA PHE A 90 -7.30 8.82 8.39
C PHE A 90 -8.39 7.83 8.03
N GLY A 91 -9.65 8.19 8.28
CA GLY A 91 -10.79 7.46 7.79
C GLY A 91 -12.11 7.87 8.41
N ARG A 92 -13.14 7.10 8.10
CA ARG A 92 -14.49 7.21 8.64
C ARG A 92 -15.16 5.84 8.74
N PRO A 93 -15.98 5.59 9.79
CA PRO A 93 -16.44 4.25 10.11
C PRO A 93 -17.62 3.84 9.21
N TYR A 94 -17.41 2.84 8.34
CA TYR A 94 -18.42 2.38 7.39
C TYR A 94 -19.49 1.50 8.05
N LYS A 95 -19.06 0.56 8.92
CA LYS A 95 -19.95 -0.36 9.64
C LYS A 95 -19.55 -0.53 11.10
N GLN A 96 -20.47 -1.03 11.93
CA GLN A 96 -20.15 -1.44 13.29
C GLN A 96 -19.01 -2.49 13.29
N GLY A 97 -18.16 -2.45 14.31
CA GLY A 97 -17.00 -3.35 14.40
C GLY A 97 -15.78 -2.86 13.61
N THR A 98 -15.83 -1.63 13.08
CA THR A 98 -14.70 -0.97 12.42
C THR A 98 -13.49 -0.88 13.33
N LYS A 99 -12.35 -1.39 12.87
CA LYS A 99 -11.04 -1.21 13.49
C LYS A 99 -10.03 -0.64 12.50
N THR A 100 -9.36 0.44 12.86
CA THR A 100 -8.25 0.99 12.08
C THR A 100 -7.20 1.60 12.99
N VAL A 101 -5.93 1.28 12.74
CA VAL A 101 -4.80 1.82 13.50
C VAL A 101 -3.71 2.35 12.58
N TRP A 102 -3.14 3.50 12.95
CA TRP A 102 -1.97 4.11 12.30
C TRP A 102 -0.81 4.15 13.29
N ILE A 103 0.34 3.62 12.93
CA ILE A 103 1.48 3.43 13.82
C ILE A 103 2.73 3.95 13.13
N ASP A 104 3.51 4.81 13.82
CA ASP A 104 4.75 5.40 13.31
C ASP A 104 4.53 6.06 11.94
N THR A 105 3.58 6.99 11.88
CA THR A 105 3.09 7.57 10.62
C THR A 105 3.66 8.95 10.38
N GLN A 106 4.30 9.17 9.23
CA GLN A 106 4.81 10.48 8.83
C GLN A 106 3.81 11.18 7.90
N LEU A 107 3.43 12.40 8.24
CA LEU A 107 2.58 13.24 7.41
C LEU A 107 3.45 14.22 6.61
N LYS A 108 3.10 14.45 5.34
CA LYS A 108 3.67 15.47 4.44
C LYS A 108 2.64 16.52 4.02
N MET A 109 1.40 16.36 4.47
CA MET A 109 0.30 17.31 4.31
C MET A 109 -0.46 17.47 5.63
N ASP A 110 -1.37 18.43 5.68
CA ASP A 110 -2.20 18.67 6.87
C ASP A 110 -3.27 17.61 7.05
N ILE A 111 -3.54 17.26 8.32
CA ILE A 111 -4.64 16.38 8.74
C ILE A 111 -5.69 17.22 9.50
N ILE A 112 -6.96 16.85 9.43
CA ILE A 112 -8.00 17.51 10.24
C ILE A 112 -7.67 17.40 11.74
N PRO A 113 -8.09 18.34 12.59
CA PRO A 113 -7.69 18.37 14.01
C PRO A 113 -7.99 17.07 14.77
N ALA A 114 -9.13 16.44 14.52
CA ALA A 114 -9.54 15.20 15.20
C ALA A 114 -8.95 13.92 14.57
N HIS A 115 -8.17 14.05 13.49
CA HIS A 115 -7.54 13.00 12.65
C HIS A 115 -8.51 12.04 11.96
N TRP A 116 -9.71 11.85 12.51
CA TRP A 116 -10.75 10.95 12.04
C TRP A 116 -12.05 11.71 11.80
N SER A 117 -12.93 11.12 10.99
CA SER A 117 -14.24 11.69 10.69
C SER A 117 -15.36 10.77 11.14
N SER A 118 -16.44 11.36 11.67
CA SER A 118 -17.66 10.63 12.00
C SER A 118 -18.47 10.31 10.75
N TRP A 119 -19.22 9.20 10.78
CA TRP A 119 -20.09 8.84 9.66
C TRP A 119 -21.29 7.98 10.10
N SER A 120 -21.49 6.81 9.50
CA SER A 120 -22.69 5.97 9.62
C SER A 120 -22.69 5.06 10.86
N SER A 121 -21.55 4.87 11.51
CA SER A 121 -21.41 3.94 12.65
C SER A 121 -20.36 4.41 13.66
N LEU A 122 -20.26 3.72 14.80
CA LEU A 122 -19.19 3.93 15.78
C LEU A 122 -18.08 2.91 15.55
N PRO A 123 -16.80 3.33 15.54
CA PRO A 123 -15.69 2.40 15.45
C PRO A 123 -15.58 1.58 16.74
N ALA A 124 -15.20 0.31 16.61
CA ALA A 124 -14.76 -0.49 17.74
C ALA A 124 -13.36 -0.07 18.21
N LEU A 125 -12.51 0.35 17.27
CA LEU A 125 -11.21 0.93 17.56
C LEU A 125 -10.76 1.86 16.42
N TYR A 126 -10.54 3.13 16.71
CA TYR A 126 -9.65 3.96 15.90
C TYR A 126 -8.46 4.34 16.77
N GLY A 127 -7.27 3.92 16.38
CA GLY A 127 -6.06 4.07 17.17
C GLY A 127 -4.96 4.77 16.40
N GLU A 128 -4.12 5.54 17.10
CA GLU A 128 -2.86 6.03 16.55
C GLU A 128 -1.71 5.89 17.54
N TYR A 129 -0.51 5.73 17.01
CA TYR A 129 0.74 5.78 17.77
C TYR A 129 1.78 6.54 16.96
N ASN A 130 2.43 7.52 17.60
CA ASN A 130 3.58 8.24 17.04
C ASN A 130 3.32 8.82 15.63
N THR A 131 2.23 9.58 15.48
CA THR A 131 1.96 10.37 14.27
C THR A 131 2.84 11.61 14.26
N ILE A 132 3.65 11.80 13.22
CA ILE A 132 4.56 12.94 13.05
C ILE A 132 4.01 13.84 11.94
N ASP A 133 3.75 15.10 12.25
CA ASP A 133 3.21 16.07 11.29
C ASP A 133 4.24 16.49 10.22
N LYS A 134 3.80 17.31 9.26
CA LYS A 134 4.65 17.81 8.17
C LYS A 134 5.81 18.70 8.63
N ASN A 135 5.78 19.19 9.86
CA ASN A 135 6.82 20.01 10.48
C ASN A 135 7.75 19.18 11.38
N GLY A 136 7.56 17.86 11.47
CA GLY A 136 8.38 16.97 12.30
C GLY A 136 7.94 16.91 13.77
N GLN A 137 6.73 17.39 14.11
CA GLN A 137 6.21 17.35 15.47
C GLN A 137 5.32 16.12 15.69
N VAL A 138 5.49 15.46 16.83
CA VAL A 138 4.55 14.40 17.24
C VAL A 138 3.22 15.06 17.62
N ILE A 139 2.14 14.62 16.96
CA ILE A 139 0.77 15.08 17.21
C ILE A 139 -0.10 13.92 17.67
N SER A 140 -1.18 14.23 18.40
CA SER A 140 -2.12 13.21 18.88
C SER A 140 -3.56 13.70 18.94
N THR A 141 -4.46 12.74 19.09
CA THR A 141 -5.90 12.92 19.29
C THR A 141 -6.32 12.93 20.77
N GLU A 142 -5.37 12.99 21.70
CA GLU A 142 -5.65 13.01 23.15
C GLU A 142 -6.67 14.11 23.49
N GLY A 143 -7.77 13.73 24.14
CA GLY A 143 -8.86 14.63 24.52
C GLY A 143 -9.72 15.18 23.37
N LYS A 144 -9.53 14.72 22.12
CA LYS A 144 -10.33 15.16 20.97
C LYS A 144 -11.56 14.27 20.76
N VAL A 145 -12.69 14.91 20.51
CA VAL A 145 -13.95 14.23 20.14
C VAL A 145 -14.14 14.34 18.63
N VAL A 146 -14.46 13.22 18.00
CA VAL A 146 -14.82 13.13 16.59
C VAL A 146 -16.34 13.16 16.48
N GLY A 147 -16.88 14.03 15.63
CA GLY A 147 -18.32 14.12 15.37
C GLY A 147 -19.14 14.74 16.52
N SER A 148 -20.44 14.49 16.51
CA SER A 148 -21.39 15.00 17.51
C SER A 148 -22.59 14.06 17.65
N GLY A 149 -23.34 14.17 18.76
CA GLY A 149 -24.55 13.38 18.99
C GLY A 149 -24.27 11.87 19.01
N ASN A 150 -25.15 11.08 18.38
CA ASN A 150 -25.08 9.61 18.42
C ASN A 150 -23.92 9.01 17.62
N SER A 151 -23.22 9.81 16.80
CA SER A 151 -22.03 9.39 16.05
C SER A 151 -20.73 9.94 16.67
N ALA A 152 -20.79 10.49 17.88
CA ALA A 152 -19.63 11.01 18.58
C ALA A 152 -18.77 9.89 19.18
N PHE A 153 -17.45 9.99 19.04
CA PHE A 153 -16.50 9.06 19.65
C PHE A 153 -15.14 9.72 19.89
N THR A 154 -14.29 9.03 20.65
CA THR A 154 -12.87 9.36 20.83
C THR A 154 -12.02 8.28 20.19
N SER A 155 -10.94 8.66 19.49
CA SER A 155 -9.90 7.71 19.10
C SER A 155 -8.97 7.41 20.27
N SER A 156 -8.29 6.27 20.21
CA SER A 156 -7.28 5.84 21.17
C SER A 156 -5.89 6.32 20.76
N VAL A 157 -5.19 7.01 21.66
CA VAL A 157 -3.74 7.16 21.56
C VAL A 157 -3.12 5.91 22.20
N LEU A 158 -2.55 5.04 21.37
CA LEU A 158 -2.04 3.75 21.83
C LEU A 158 -0.77 3.93 22.67
N THR A 159 -0.54 3.02 23.61
CA THR A 159 0.77 2.93 24.27
C THR A 159 1.80 2.23 23.39
N SER A 160 3.09 2.34 23.74
CA SER A 160 4.17 1.57 23.08
C SER A 160 3.90 0.06 23.14
N GLU A 161 3.37 -0.46 24.24
CA GLU A 161 3.08 -1.89 24.42
C GLU A 161 1.91 -2.35 23.56
N GLU A 162 0.92 -1.48 23.34
CA GLU A 162 -0.20 -1.73 22.44
C GLU A 162 0.24 -1.69 20.98
N ALA A 163 1.01 -0.67 20.59
CA ALA A 163 1.57 -0.53 19.25
C ALA A 163 2.50 -1.70 18.89
N ALA A 164 3.27 -2.23 19.86
CA ALA A 164 4.17 -3.37 19.68
C ALA A 164 3.45 -4.71 19.41
N LYS A 165 2.11 -4.76 19.48
CA LYS A 165 1.32 -5.93 19.08
C LYS A 165 1.12 -5.99 17.56
N TYR A 166 1.21 -4.87 16.87
CA TYR A 166 1.00 -4.77 15.43
C TYR A 166 2.35 -4.92 14.71
N THR A 167 2.72 -6.15 14.42
CA THR A 167 3.96 -6.49 13.68
C THR A 167 3.67 -7.54 12.62
N TYR A 168 4.53 -7.58 11.60
CA TYR A 168 4.48 -8.61 10.55
C TYR A 168 4.41 -10.03 11.14
N ASP A 169 5.24 -10.34 12.13
CA ASP A 169 5.26 -11.68 12.74
C ASP A 169 3.96 -12.02 13.47
N LYS A 170 3.32 -11.06 14.14
CA LYS A 170 2.09 -11.28 14.94
C LYS A 170 0.82 -11.27 14.10
N ILE A 171 0.84 -10.62 12.94
CA ILE A 171 -0.34 -10.50 12.06
C ILE A 171 -0.22 -11.47 10.89
N VAL A 172 0.88 -11.36 10.12
CA VAL A 172 1.05 -12.07 8.85
C VAL A 172 1.65 -13.45 9.10
N LYS A 173 2.86 -13.57 9.66
CA LYS A 173 3.46 -14.90 9.88
C LYS A 173 2.61 -15.79 10.79
N ALA A 174 2.02 -15.22 11.85
CA ALA A 174 1.15 -15.95 12.77
C ALA A 174 -0.11 -16.54 12.11
N SER A 175 -0.54 -16.03 10.94
CA SER A 175 -1.62 -16.61 10.14
C SER A 175 -1.20 -17.87 9.36
N GLY A 176 0.07 -18.26 9.43
CA GLY A 176 0.64 -19.36 8.64
C GLY A 176 1.06 -18.95 7.22
N TRP A 177 1.05 -17.65 6.91
CA TRP A 177 1.44 -17.08 5.62
C TRP A 177 2.67 -16.18 5.78
N ASN A 178 3.74 -16.43 5.00
CA ASN A 178 4.98 -15.63 5.05
C ASN A 178 5.38 -15.08 3.67
N PRO A 179 4.67 -14.06 3.13
CA PRO A 179 4.94 -13.52 1.80
C PRO A 179 6.32 -12.85 1.64
N GLN A 180 6.97 -12.39 2.71
CA GLN A 180 8.30 -11.78 2.63
C GLN A 180 9.38 -12.73 2.10
N GLU A 181 9.27 -14.06 2.33
CA GLU A 181 10.18 -15.05 1.76
C GLU A 181 10.25 -15.00 0.22
N TYR A 182 9.17 -14.54 -0.41
CA TYR A 182 9.08 -14.42 -1.86
C TYR A 182 9.53 -13.05 -2.38
N ILE A 183 9.62 -12.05 -1.51
CA ILE A 183 9.99 -10.66 -1.83
C ILE A 183 11.51 -10.47 -1.73
N GLU A 184 12.16 -11.11 -0.75
CA GLU A 184 13.55 -10.85 -0.38
C GLU A 184 14.62 -11.35 -1.38
N THR A 185 14.24 -11.98 -2.49
CA THR A 185 15.21 -12.39 -3.52
C THR A 185 14.70 -12.09 -4.93
N PRO A 186 14.83 -10.84 -5.41
CA PRO A 186 14.73 -10.56 -6.83
C PRO A 186 15.69 -11.46 -7.60
N LEU A 187 15.24 -12.00 -8.72
CA LEU A 187 16.14 -12.72 -9.61
C LEU A 187 17.15 -11.73 -10.22
N ALA A 188 18.31 -12.25 -10.64
CA ALA A 188 19.34 -11.43 -11.26
C ALA A 188 18.80 -10.69 -12.50
N THR A 189 19.30 -9.48 -12.74
CA THR A 189 19.07 -8.76 -13.99
C THR A 189 19.75 -9.51 -15.14
N PRO A 190 19.05 -9.74 -16.27
CA PRO A 190 19.64 -10.41 -17.43
C PRO A 190 20.90 -9.69 -17.93
N THR A 191 21.96 -10.47 -18.17
CA THR A 191 23.22 -9.99 -18.72
C THR A 191 23.29 -10.24 -20.23
N ASN A 192 24.31 -9.65 -20.88
CA ASN A 192 24.56 -9.83 -22.31
C ASN A 192 23.37 -9.47 -23.21
N VAL A 193 22.62 -8.43 -22.84
CA VAL A 193 21.56 -7.85 -23.68
C VAL A 193 22.19 -7.31 -24.96
N LYS A 194 21.83 -7.91 -26.11
CA LYS A 194 22.41 -7.58 -27.42
C LYS A 194 21.30 -7.49 -28.47
N LEU A 195 21.36 -6.46 -29.29
CA LEU A 195 20.53 -6.32 -30.47
C LEU A 195 21.36 -6.65 -31.72
N THR A 196 20.92 -7.64 -32.50
CA THR A 196 21.48 -7.93 -33.83
C THR A 196 20.34 -7.92 -34.84
N ASP A 197 20.42 -7.05 -35.84
CA ASP A 197 19.33 -6.72 -36.75
C ASP A 197 18.05 -6.34 -35.98
N TYR A 198 17.05 -7.21 -35.97
CA TYR A 198 15.77 -7.02 -35.29
C TYR A 198 15.60 -7.91 -34.06
N VAL A 199 16.63 -8.66 -33.67
CA VAL A 199 16.53 -9.69 -32.62
C VAL A 199 17.30 -9.23 -31.39
N LEU A 200 16.58 -9.02 -30.29
CA LEU A 200 17.15 -8.73 -28.98
C LEU A 200 17.33 -10.05 -28.22
N THR A 201 18.53 -10.32 -27.71
CA THR A 201 18.86 -11.55 -26.95
C THR A 201 19.52 -11.22 -25.61
N TRP A 202 19.40 -12.10 -24.63
CA TRP A 202 20.05 -12.00 -23.32
C TRP A 202 20.35 -13.40 -22.74
N ASP A 203 21.13 -13.45 -21.66
CA ASP A 203 21.38 -14.71 -20.94
C ASP A 203 20.17 -15.13 -20.12
N ALA A 204 19.92 -16.44 -20.06
CA ALA A 204 18.88 -17.00 -19.20
C ALA A 204 19.19 -16.76 -17.72
N VAL A 205 18.19 -16.34 -16.97
CA VAL A 205 18.27 -16.21 -15.51
C VAL A 205 17.61 -17.45 -14.87
N PRO A 206 18.31 -18.19 -13.99
CA PRO A 206 17.73 -19.35 -13.31
C PRO A 206 16.44 -19.01 -12.57
N ASN A 207 15.44 -19.90 -12.70
CA ASN A 207 14.11 -19.77 -12.09
C ASN A 207 13.25 -18.58 -12.59
N ALA A 208 13.65 -17.90 -13.67
CA ALA A 208 12.82 -16.90 -14.32
C ALA A 208 11.49 -17.51 -14.79
N ALA A 209 10.38 -16.86 -14.44
CA ALA A 209 9.07 -17.13 -15.03
C ALA A 209 8.89 -16.44 -16.39
N GLY A 210 9.66 -15.38 -16.63
CA GLY A 210 9.69 -14.67 -17.90
C GLY A 210 10.53 -13.40 -17.81
N TYR A 211 10.41 -12.56 -18.83
CA TYR A 211 11.19 -11.35 -19.00
C TYR A 211 10.29 -10.20 -19.50
N LEU A 212 10.54 -9.01 -18.97
CA LEU A 212 9.94 -7.76 -19.44
C LEU A 212 10.99 -6.98 -20.23
N ILE A 213 10.60 -6.48 -21.40
CA ILE A 213 11.47 -5.70 -22.28
C ILE A 213 11.06 -4.25 -22.18
N PHE A 214 12.06 -3.37 -22.05
CA PHE A 214 11.89 -1.93 -22.06
C PHE A 214 12.71 -1.31 -23.18
N MET A 215 12.14 -0.30 -23.83
CA MET A 215 12.78 0.51 -24.86
C MET A 215 12.77 1.97 -24.39
N ASN A 216 13.95 2.56 -24.20
CA ASN A 216 14.13 3.91 -23.66
C ASN A 216 13.37 4.09 -22.34
N GLY A 217 13.39 3.07 -21.48
CA GLY A 217 12.69 3.04 -20.20
C GLY A 217 11.19 2.75 -20.25
N ASN A 218 10.58 2.67 -21.44
CA ASN A 218 9.15 2.37 -21.61
C ASN A 218 8.92 0.88 -21.84
N TYR A 219 7.88 0.32 -21.25
CA TYR A 219 7.49 -1.08 -21.47
C TYR A 219 7.25 -1.33 -22.97
N ALA A 220 7.95 -2.32 -23.51
CA ALA A 220 7.92 -2.67 -24.93
C ALA A 220 7.33 -4.07 -25.18
N GLY A 221 7.29 -4.94 -24.16
CA GLY A 221 6.69 -6.26 -24.26
C GLY A 221 7.19 -7.23 -23.20
N GLN A 222 6.79 -8.49 -23.32
CA GLN A 222 7.20 -9.57 -22.44
C GLN A 222 7.32 -10.90 -23.19
N THR A 223 8.15 -11.80 -22.68
CA THR A 223 8.33 -13.14 -23.24
C THR A 223 8.80 -14.12 -22.16
N THR A 224 8.61 -15.42 -22.38
CA THR A 224 9.23 -16.48 -21.56
C THR A 224 10.57 -16.95 -22.12
N ASP A 225 10.87 -16.60 -23.37
CA ASP A 225 12.12 -16.94 -24.04
C ASP A 225 13.22 -15.95 -23.69
N THR A 226 14.47 -16.24 -24.08
CA THR A 226 15.61 -15.30 -23.92
C THR A 226 15.87 -14.47 -25.16
N THR A 227 14.83 -14.27 -25.97
CA THR A 227 14.89 -13.54 -27.23
C THR A 227 13.54 -12.91 -27.57
N VAL A 228 13.58 -11.77 -28.27
CA VAL A 228 12.39 -11.16 -28.88
C VAL A 228 12.74 -10.51 -30.22
N THR A 229 11.86 -10.67 -31.20
CA THR A 229 11.94 -9.95 -32.47
C THR A 229 11.18 -8.63 -32.36
N LEU A 230 11.86 -7.53 -32.63
CA LEU A 230 11.32 -6.18 -32.57
C LEU A 230 10.84 -5.72 -33.95
N ASN A 231 9.67 -5.07 -33.99
CA ASN A 231 9.07 -4.61 -35.25
C ASN A 231 9.69 -3.33 -35.81
N ASN A 232 10.40 -2.56 -34.98
CA ASN A 232 11.13 -1.35 -35.37
C ASN A 232 12.34 -1.18 -34.45
N VAL A 233 13.51 -0.95 -35.04
CA VAL A 233 14.75 -0.69 -34.30
C VAL A 233 15.32 0.65 -34.74
N GLY A 234 15.53 1.56 -33.79
CA GLY A 234 16.36 2.75 -33.98
C GLY A 234 17.74 2.50 -33.41
N SER A 235 18.79 2.99 -34.07
CA SER A 235 20.18 2.89 -33.58
C SER A 235 20.38 3.51 -32.20
N ASP A 236 19.53 4.48 -31.86
CA ASP A 236 19.64 5.28 -30.64
C ASP A 236 18.77 4.72 -29.51
N ASN A 237 18.01 3.65 -29.76
CA ASN A 237 17.16 3.04 -28.74
C ASN A 237 18.01 2.22 -27.75
N VAL A 238 17.80 2.47 -26.47
CA VAL A 238 18.37 1.68 -25.38
C VAL A 238 17.36 0.62 -24.97
N TYR A 239 17.76 -0.64 -25.02
CA TYR A 239 16.94 -1.76 -24.57
C TYR A 239 17.46 -2.30 -23.25
N THR A 240 16.54 -2.46 -22.30
CA THR A 240 16.80 -3.18 -21.05
C THR A 240 15.82 -4.33 -20.92
N VAL A 241 16.25 -5.38 -20.22
CA VAL A 241 15.43 -6.55 -19.95
C VAL A 241 15.42 -6.75 -18.45
N ARG A 242 14.25 -7.06 -17.90
CA ARG A 242 14.08 -7.39 -16.49
C ARG A 242 13.55 -8.80 -16.34
N THR A 243 14.06 -9.54 -15.36
CA THR A 243 13.57 -10.88 -15.04
C THR A 243 12.31 -10.79 -14.20
N VAL A 244 11.34 -11.67 -14.46
CA VAL A 244 10.15 -11.88 -13.62
C VAL A 244 10.29 -13.21 -12.90
N SER A 245 10.14 -13.23 -11.57
CA SER A 245 10.14 -14.46 -10.77
C SER A 245 8.78 -15.17 -10.82
N GLN A 246 8.74 -16.43 -10.37
CA GLN A 246 7.49 -17.20 -10.20
C GLN A 246 6.48 -16.52 -9.26
N ASN A 247 6.96 -15.63 -8.39
CA ASN A 247 6.14 -14.89 -7.43
C ASN A 247 5.84 -13.44 -7.88
N GLY A 248 6.21 -13.08 -9.12
CA GLY A 248 5.92 -11.79 -9.72
C GLY A 248 6.86 -10.65 -9.34
N THR A 249 7.95 -10.91 -8.61
CA THR A 249 9.01 -9.92 -8.37
C THR A 249 9.81 -9.67 -9.65
N VAL A 250 10.24 -8.43 -9.85
CA VAL A 250 10.97 -8.00 -11.05
C VAL A 250 12.38 -7.55 -10.65
N SER A 251 13.40 -7.93 -11.43
CA SER A 251 14.77 -7.45 -11.22
C SER A 251 14.88 -5.94 -11.44
N GLU A 252 15.91 -5.32 -10.86
CA GLU A 252 16.23 -3.89 -11.08
C GLU A 252 16.49 -3.59 -12.57
#